data_AF-A0A7Z8QSX5-F1
#
_entry.id   AF-A0A7Z8QSX5-F1
#
_cell.length_a   1.000
_cell.length_b   1.000
_cell.length_c   1.000
_cell.angle_alpha   90.00
_cell.angle_beta   90.00
_cell.angle_gamma   90.00
#
_symmetry.space_group_name_H-M   'P 1'
#
loop_
_entity.id
_entity.type
_entity.pdbx_description
1 polymer ?
#
loop_
_entity_poly.entity_id
_entity_poly.type
_entity_poly.pdbx_seq_one_letter_code
_entity_poly.pdbx_strand_id
1 'polypeptide(L)'
;FPLIAAEEPEAHLHPNAQRTLYKQLIASNGQIIISTHSPYLAALANQSELRALSIASQGVCVNQLNVNLPDEDKRKLQREVIHSRGELLFSKAIVLSEGETEEQSLPQLFTKYFGDNEFSMGINFIGVSGSGAKYRPFLSFAHDFNIPVFVFSDGEINTTKELKKNYDKIFGETDIDNSPNITILDRTDFE
;
A
#
# COMPACT_ATOMS: atom_id res chain seq x y z
N PHE A 1 -28.85 14.12 15.42
CA PHE A 1 -27.86 13.22 14.82
C PHE A 1 -26.70 13.09 15.80
N PRO A 2 -26.48 11.91 16.41
CA PRO A 2 -25.33 11.69 17.29
C PRO A 2 -24.02 11.56 16.48
N LEU A 3 -22.92 12.00 17.10
CA LEU A 3 -21.55 11.80 16.64
C LEU A 3 -20.82 10.92 17.66
N ILE A 4 -20.18 9.85 17.19
CA ILE A 4 -19.36 8.95 18.01
C ILE A 4 -17.92 9.09 17.53
N ALA A 5 -17.01 9.42 18.44
CA ALA A 5 -15.58 9.42 18.19
C ALA A 5 -14.94 8.35 19.08
N ALA A 6 -14.17 7.46 18.48
CA ALA A 6 -13.47 6.39 19.18
C ALA A 6 -11.98 6.48 18.86
N GLU A 7 -11.18 6.71 19.90
CA GLU A 7 -9.72 6.76 19.79
C GLU A 7 -9.14 5.38 20.09
N GLU A 8 -8.45 4.79 19.11
CA GLU A 8 -7.81 3.47 19.19
C GLU A 8 -8.66 2.41 19.93
N PRO A 9 -9.94 2.21 19.54
CA PRO A 9 -10.85 1.33 20.27
C PRO A 9 -10.36 -0.13 20.29
N GLU A 10 -9.42 -0.49 19.41
CA GLU A 10 -8.75 -1.78 19.36
C GLU A 10 -7.72 -2.06 20.47
N ALA A 11 -7.31 -1.06 21.24
CA ALA A 11 -6.17 -1.17 22.13
C ALA A 11 -6.33 -2.37 23.08
N HIS A 12 -5.30 -3.20 23.16
CA HIS A 12 -5.27 -4.45 23.96
C HIS A 12 -6.28 -5.54 23.55
N LEU A 13 -6.93 -5.44 22.38
CA LEU A 13 -7.85 -6.47 21.88
C LEU A 13 -7.16 -7.42 20.91
N HIS A 14 -7.49 -8.70 21.02
CA HIS A 14 -7.15 -9.71 20.02
C HIS A 14 -7.79 -9.35 18.65
N PRO A 15 -7.16 -9.66 17.49
CA PRO A 15 -7.69 -9.29 16.16
C PRO A 15 -9.16 -9.67 15.91
N ASN A 16 -9.62 -10.82 16.40
CA ASN A 16 -11.05 -11.21 16.31
C ASN A 16 -11.99 -10.31 17.14
N ALA A 17 -11.53 -9.82 18.28
CA ALA A 17 -12.28 -8.88 19.11
C ALA A 17 -12.31 -7.49 18.45
N GLN A 18 -11.20 -7.06 17.85
CA GLN A 18 -11.13 -5.83 17.05
C GLN A 18 -12.16 -5.82 15.91
N ARG A 19 -12.26 -6.93 15.17
CA ARG A 19 -13.26 -7.11 14.10
C ARG A 19 -14.70 -7.04 14.62
N THR A 20 -14.96 -7.66 15.78
CA THR A 20 -16.28 -7.63 16.41
C THR A 20 -16.64 -6.22 16.86
N LEU A 21 -15.69 -5.50 17.47
CA LEU A 21 -15.85 -4.12 17.92
C LEU A 21 -16.15 -3.18 16.75
N TYR A 22 -15.39 -3.28 15.66
CA TYR A 22 -15.64 -2.50 14.45
C TYR A 22 -17.08 -2.66 13.95
N LYS A 23 -17.58 -3.91 13.88
CA LYS A 23 -18.96 -4.20 13.48
C LYS A 23 -20.00 -3.57 14.42
N GLN A 24 -19.75 -3.55 15.72
CA GLN A 24 -20.64 -2.94 16.70
C GLN A 24 -20.64 -1.41 16.59
N LEU A 25 -19.46 -0.80 16.39
CA LEU A 25 -19.33 0.63 16.18
C LEU A 25 -20.12 1.06 14.95
N ILE A 26 -19.87 0.48 13.77
CA ILE A 26 -20.55 0.86 12.52
C ILE A 26 -22.06 0.57 12.51
N ALA A 27 -22.54 -0.33 13.38
CA ALA A 27 -23.97 -0.58 13.57
C ALA A 27 -24.68 0.47 14.43
N SER A 28 -23.91 1.35 15.10
CA SER A 28 -24.46 2.43 15.91
C SER A 28 -25.07 3.52 15.03
N ASN A 29 -26.15 4.14 15.51
CA ASN A 29 -26.81 5.21 14.77
C ASN A 29 -25.98 6.49 14.84
N GLY A 30 -25.74 7.18 13.73
CA GLY A 30 -25.02 8.46 13.68
C GLY A 30 -23.77 8.45 12.79
N GLN A 31 -22.99 9.53 12.88
CA GLN A 31 -21.67 9.60 12.27
C GLN A 31 -20.63 9.02 13.24
N ILE A 32 -19.74 8.18 12.73
CA ILE A 32 -18.71 7.52 13.54
C ILE A 32 -17.34 7.89 12.97
N ILE A 33 -16.43 8.30 13.85
CA ILE A 33 -15.04 8.61 13.54
C ILE A 33 -14.17 7.69 14.41
N ILE A 34 -13.30 6.91 13.78
CA ILE A 34 -12.41 5.98 14.46
C ILE A 34 -10.98 6.38 14.08
N SER A 35 -10.12 6.64 15.06
CA SER A 35 -8.67 6.60 14.85
C SER A 35 -8.16 5.20 15.17
N THR A 36 -7.23 4.70 14.37
CA THR A 36 -6.73 3.34 14.51
C THR A 36 -5.30 3.24 13.97
N HIS A 37 -4.46 2.48 14.67
CA HIS A 37 -3.18 1.98 14.18
C HIS A 37 -3.26 0.50 13.80
N SER A 38 -4.45 -0.11 13.89
CA SER A 38 -4.65 -1.50 13.56
C SER A 38 -4.85 -1.71 12.06
N PRO A 39 -3.98 -2.50 11.41
CA PRO A 39 -4.22 -2.92 10.03
C PRO A 39 -5.50 -3.77 9.90
N TYR A 40 -5.93 -4.43 10.98
CA TYR A 40 -7.13 -5.26 10.97
C TYR A 40 -8.42 -4.44 10.96
N LEU A 41 -8.48 -3.27 11.61
CA LEU A 41 -9.64 -2.38 11.49
C LEU A 41 -9.62 -1.67 10.14
N ALA A 42 -8.46 -1.14 9.73
CA ALA A 42 -8.34 -0.43 8.47
C ALA A 42 -8.75 -1.31 7.27
N ALA A 43 -8.44 -2.61 7.31
CA ALA A 43 -8.85 -3.57 6.30
C ALA A 43 -10.36 -3.83 6.23
N LEU A 44 -11.14 -3.48 7.26
CA LEU A 44 -12.61 -3.63 7.27
C LEU A 44 -13.35 -2.37 6.78
N ALA A 45 -12.66 -1.23 6.72
CA ALA A 45 -13.23 0.02 6.27
C ALA A 45 -13.43 0.01 4.75
N ASN A 46 -14.48 0.69 4.30
CA ASN A 46 -14.61 0.95 2.88
C ASN A 46 -13.51 1.90 2.45
N GLN A 47 -12.93 1.69 1.27
CA GLN A 47 -11.90 2.58 0.71
C GLN A 47 -12.24 4.08 0.75
N SER A 48 -13.52 4.46 0.60
CA SER A 48 -13.97 5.85 0.64
C SER A 48 -13.98 6.47 2.03
N GLU A 49 -13.96 5.65 3.08
CA GLU A 49 -14.00 6.06 4.48
C GLU A 49 -12.59 6.22 5.08
N LEU A 50 -11.58 5.60 4.46
CA LEU A 50 -10.20 5.67 4.92
C LEU A 50 -9.60 7.07 4.74
N ARG A 51 -8.92 7.55 5.79
CA ARG A 51 -8.09 8.75 5.78
C ARG A 51 -6.75 8.38 6.40
N ALA A 52 -5.66 8.57 5.67
CA ALA A 52 -4.32 8.44 6.22
C ALA A 52 -3.83 9.82 6.67
N LEU A 53 -3.32 9.89 7.89
CA LEU A 53 -2.74 11.11 8.45
C LEU A 53 -1.23 10.92 8.52
N SER A 54 -0.47 11.85 7.97
CA SER A 54 0.99 11.86 8.01
C SER A 54 1.52 13.22 8.43
N ILE A 55 2.70 13.25 9.05
CA ILE A 55 3.36 14.51 9.44
C ILE A 55 4.33 14.89 8.33
N ALA A 56 4.14 16.08 7.76
CA ALA A 56 5.03 16.71 6.79
C ALA A 56 5.71 17.95 7.41
N SER A 57 6.69 18.52 6.70
CA SER A 57 7.43 19.70 7.15
C SER A 57 6.57 20.92 7.44
N GLN A 58 5.38 21.02 6.85
CA GLN A 58 4.45 22.15 6.98
C GLN A 58 3.23 21.85 7.87
N GLY A 59 3.14 20.65 8.47
CA GLY A 59 2.01 20.26 9.34
C GLY A 59 1.50 18.85 9.05
N VAL A 60 0.24 18.58 9.38
CA VAL A 60 -0.41 17.28 9.13
C VAL A 60 -0.99 17.25 7.71
N CYS A 61 -0.57 16.27 6.93
CA CYS A 61 -1.16 15.94 5.64
C CYS A 61 -2.26 14.88 5.83
N VAL A 62 -3.38 15.07 5.13
CA VAL A 62 -4.49 14.10 5.11
C VAL A 62 -4.62 13.58 3.70
N ASN A 63 -4.44 12.27 3.55
CA ASN A 63 -4.47 11.56 2.27
C ASN A 63 -5.67 10.59 2.23
N GLN A 64 -6.22 10.40 1.04
CA GLN A 64 -7.38 9.54 0.81
C GLN A 64 -7.33 8.96 -0.60
N LEU A 65 -8.00 7.82 -0.81
CA LEU A 65 -8.12 7.23 -2.14
C LEU A 65 -8.87 8.12 -3.11
N ASN A 66 -8.41 8.13 -4.35
CA ASN A 66 -9.05 8.85 -5.43
C ASN A 66 -10.40 8.21 -5.77
N VAL A 67 -11.47 8.97 -5.58
CA VAL A 67 -12.86 8.54 -5.80
C VAL A 67 -13.15 8.30 -7.29
N ASN A 68 -12.29 8.78 -8.20
CA ASN A 68 -12.49 8.71 -9.65
C ASN A 68 -11.85 7.49 -10.33
N LEU A 69 -11.33 6.52 -9.59
CA LEU A 69 -10.86 5.25 -10.16
C LEU A 69 -12.03 4.47 -10.82
N PRO A 70 -11.80 3.78 -11.95
CA PRO A 70 -12.77 2.85 -12.53
C PRO A 70 -13.19 1.78 -11.52
N ASP A 71 -14.44 1.31 -11.60
CA ASP A 71 -14.99 0.36 -10.62
C ASP A 71 -14.20 -0.96 -10.54
N GLU A 72 -13.64 -1.43 -11.65
CA GLU A 72 -12.76 -2.61 -11.62
C GLU A 72 -11.48 -2.37 -10.84
N ASP A 73 -10.83 -1.23 -11.04
CA ASP A 73 -9.58 -0.89 -10.37
C ASP A 73 -9.81 -0.67 -8.87
N LYS A 74 -10.95 -0.06 -8.50
CA LYS A 74 -11.41 0.03 -7.10
C LYS A 74 -11.58 -1.34 -6.46
N ARG A 75 -12.24 -2.28 -7.14
CA ARG A 75 -12.45 -3.64 -6.62
C ARG A 75 -11.13 -4.39 -6.45
N LYS A 76 -10.20 -4.24 -7.39
CA LYS A 76 -8.85 -4.81 -7.27
C LYS A 76 -8.09 -4.20 -6.11
N LEU A 77 -8.08 -2.88 -5.97
CA LEU A 77 -7.44 -2.18 -4.85
C LEU A 77 -8.00 -2.62 -3.49
N GLN A 78 -9.33 -2.67 -3.35
CA GLN A 78 -9.96 -3.15 -2.12
C GLN A 78 -9.55 -4.59 -1.79
N ARG A 79 -9.56 -5.48 -2.78
CA ARG A 79 -9.30 -6.92 -2.57
C ARG A 79 -7.82 -7.23 -2.38
N GLU A 80 -6.95 -6.67 -3.19
CA GLU A 80 -5.54 -7.05 -3.28
C GLU A 80 -4.68 -6.23 -2.32
N VAL A 81 -5.10 -5.01 -1.98
CA VAL A 81 -4.34 -4.10 -1.12
C VAL A 81 -5.01 -3.94 0.24
N ILE A 82 -6.22 -3.38 0.31
CA ILE A 82 -6.83 -3.00 1.60
C ILE A 82 -7.18 -4.23 2.45
N HIS A 83 -7.86 -5.24 1.89
CA HIS A 83 -8.27 -6.42 2.65
C HIS A 83 -7.12 -7.36 2.98
N SER A 84 -6.21 -7.57 2.03
CA SER A 84 -5.12 -8.53 2.17
C SER A 84 -3.91 -7.95 2.91
N ARG A 85 -3.67 -6.65 2.76
CA ARG A 85 -2.44 -5.98 3.19
C ARG A 85 -2.73 -4.61 3.84
N GLY A 86 -3.63 -4.59 4.83
CA GLY A 86 -3.99 -3.37 5.56
C GLY A 86 -2.82 -2.68 6.26
N GLU A 87 -1.72 -3.40 6.50
CA GLU A 87 -0.46 -2.86 7.02
C GLU A 87 0.19 -1.83 6.09
N LEU A 88 -0.12 -1.86 4.80
CA LEU A 88 0.48 -0.95 3.82
C LEU A 88 0.14 0.51 4.08
N LEU A 89 -1.00 0.80 4.71
CA LEU A 89 -1.39 2.14 5.14
C LEU A 89 -0.41 2.78 6.13
N PHE A 90 0.39 1.96 6.81
CA PHE A 90 1.36 2.39 7.83
C PHE A 90 2.82 2.32 7.32
N SER A 91 3.02 2.02 6.03
CA SER A 91 4.36 1.94 5.44
C SER A 91 5.00 3.33 5.34
N LYS A 92 6.30 3.41 5.64
CA LYS A 92 7.14 4.57 5.27
C LYS A 92 7.57 4.51 3.81
N ALA A 93 7.71 3.31 3.26
CA ALA A 93 7.94 3.08 1.84
C ALA A 93 7.47 1.68 1.44
N ILE A 94 7.11 1.52 0.16
CA ILE A 94 6.73 0.24 -0.43
C ILE A 94 7.73 -0.09 -1.53
N VAL A 95 8.22 -1.33 -1.56
CA VAL A 95 9.04 -1.88 -2.64
C VAL A 95 8.23 -2.96 -3.34
N LEU A 96 7.91 -2.73 -4.62
CA LEU A 96 7.19 -3.67 -5.47
C LEU A 96 8.17 -4.49 -6.28
N SER A 97 7.97 -5.80 -6.32
CA SER A 97 8.69 -6.74 -7.16
C SER A 97 7.75 -7.59 -8.01
N GLU A 98 8.27 -8.18 -9.09
CA GLU A 98 7.44 -8.98 -10.01
C GLU A 98 6.99 -10.30 -9.39
N GLY A 99 7.91 -11.02 -8.76
CA GLY A 99 7.71 -12.38 -8.26
C GLY A 99 7.79 -12.52 -6.74
N GLU A 100 7.53 -13.75 -6.30
CA GLU A 100 7.66 -14.19 -4.91
C GLU A 100 9.13 -14.35 -4.51
N THR A 101 10.00 -14.67 -5.48
CA THR A 101 11.44 -14.86 -5.24
C THR A 101 12.08 -13.58 -4.71
N GLU A 102 11.77 -12.43 -5.30
CA GLU A 102 12.22 -11.13 -4.84
C GLU A 102 11.53 -10.71 -3.54
N GLU A 103 10.22 -10.98 -3.39
CA GLU A 103 9.47 -10.69 -2.16
C GLU A 103 10.13 -11.37 -0.94
N GLN A 104 10.74 -12.54 -1.13
CA GLN A 104 11.47 -13.27 -0.08
C GLN A 104 12.94 -12.87 0.03
N SER A 105 13.60 -12.56 -1.10
CA SER A 105 15.05 -12.34 -1.14
C SER A 105 15.45 -10.90 -0.85
N LEU A 106 14.70 -9.91 -1.34
CA LEU A 106 15.01 -8.48 -1.16
C LEU A 106 15.02 -8.07 0.33
N PRO A 107 14.11 -8.53 1.21
CA PRO A 107 14.21 -8.25 2.64
C PRO A 107 15.53 -8.75 3.25
N GLN A 108 16.00 -9.93 2.85
CA GLN A 108 17.27 -10.48 3.37
C GLN A 108 18.47 -9.65 2.90
N LEU A 109 18.46 -9.22 1.64
CA LEU A 109 19.49 -8.33 1.10
C LEU A 109 19.48 -6.97 1.79
N PHE A 110 18.29 -6.41 2.03
CA PHE A 110 18.09 -5.17 2.76
C PHE A 110 18.72 -5.26 4.15
N THR A 111 18.35 -6.28 4.93
CA THR A 111 18.89 -6.48 6.28
C THR A 111 20.40 -6.65 6.29
N LYS A 112 20.95 -7.38 5.32
CA LYS A 112 22.41 -7.57 5.21
C LYS A 112 23.15 -6.28 4.86
N TYR A 113 22.55 -5.42 4.03
CA TYR A 113 23.18 -4.17 3.59
C TYR A 113 23.06 -3.05 4.62
N PHE A 114 21.88 -2.85 5.18
CA PHE A 114 21.60 -1.76 6.13
C PHE A 114 21.91 -2.13 7.58
N GLY A 115 22.02 -3.41 7.91
CA GLY A 115 22.27 -3.89 9.27
C GLY A 115 21.05 -3.78 10.20
N ASP A 116 19.86 -3.53 9.65
CA ASP A 116 18.59 -3.47 10.37
C ASP A 116 17.47 -4.05 9.49
N ASN A 117 16.38 -4.49 10.11
CA ASN A 117 15.28 -5.14 9.39
C ASN A 117 14.34 -4.12 8.75
N GLU A 118 13.78 -4.50 7.61
CA GLU A 118 12.81 -3.74 6.81
C GLU A 118 11.59 -3.30 7.63
N PHE A 119 11.05 -4.20 8.47
CA PHE A 119 9.88 -3.89 9.30
C PHE A 119 10.20 -2.85 10.38
N SER A 120 11.44 -2.80 10.88
CA SER A 120 11.86 -1.80 11.88
C SER A 120 12.00 -0.42 11.24
N MET A 121 12.37 -0.39 9.96
CA MET A 121 12.40 0.82 9.15
C MET A 121 11.03 1.20 8.57
N GLY A 122 10.03 0.32 8.66
CA GLY A 122 8.68 0.53 8.12
C GLY A 122 8.62 0.41 6.60
N ILE A 123 9.47 -0.46 6.02
CA ILE A 123 9.54 -0.72 4.58
C ILE A 123 8.85 -2.05 4.31
N ASN A 124 7.89 -2.04 3.39
CA ASN A 124 7.15 -3.25 2.99
C ASN A 124 7.58 -3.70 1.59
N PHE A 125 8.06 -4.94 1.48
CA PHE A 125 8.34 -5.61 0.21
C PHE A 125 7.12 -6.40 -0.24
N ILE A 126 6.74 -6.28 -1.51
CA ILE A 126 5.52 -6.88 -2.07
C ILE A 126 5.82 -7.45 -3.44
N GLY A 127 5.63 -8.75 -3.61
CA GLY A 127 5.53 -9.39 -4.92
C GLY A 127 4.14 -9.16 -5.50
N VAL A 128 4.06 -8.60 -6.70
CA VAL A 128 2.79 -8.42 -7.43
C VAL A 128 2.35 -9.70 -8.17
N SER A 129 3.16 -10.75 -8.09
CA SER A 129 2.96 -12.09 -8.68
C SER A 129 2.60 -12.01 -10.17
N GLY A 130 3.33 -11.23 -10.95
CA GLY A 130 3.22 -11.10 -12.40
C GLY A 130 3.32 -9.67 -12.93
N SER A 131 3.31 -9.53 -14.25
CA SER A 131 3.64 -8.26 -14.91
C SER A 131 2.45 -7.31 -15.10
N GLY A 132 2.79 -6.04 -15.33
CA GLY A 132 1.90 -5.02 -15.88
C GLY A 132 0.73 -4.61 -14.99
N ALA A 133 -0.49 -5.04 -15.35
CA ALA A 133 -1.73 -4.52 -14.76
C ALA A 133 -1.86 -4.82 -13.26
N LYS A 134 -1.11 -5.80 -12.74
CA LYS A 134 -1.07 -6.16 -11.32
C LYS A 134 -0.35 -5.14 -10.44
N TYR A 135 0.52 -4.31 -11.00
CA TYR A 135 1.14 -3.19 -10.28
C TYR A 135 0.14 -2.06 -9.98
N ARG A 136 -0.89 -1.88 -10.82
CA ARG A 136 -1.79 -0.71 -10.74
C ARG A 136 -2.43 -0.50 -9.36
N PRO A 137 -3.00 -1.52 -8.70
CA PRO A 137 -3.64 -1.31 -7.40
C PRO A 137 -2.67 -0.78 -6.36
N PHE A 138 -1.45 -1.30 -6.32
CA PHE A 138 -0.40 -0.88 -5.40
C PHE A 138 0.14 0.51 -5.72
N LEU A 139 0.40 0.79 -7.00
CA LEU A 139 0.85 2.11 -7.46
C LEU A 139 -0.21 3.18 -7.15
N SER A 140 -1.49 2.90 -7.42
CA SER A 140 -2.58 3.84 -7.14
C SER A 140 -2.75 4.07 -5.64
N PHE A 141 -2.69 2.98 -4.85
CA PHE A 141 -2.75 3.06 -3.39
C PHE A 141 -1.60 3.92 -2.83
N ALA A 142 -0.36 3.64 -3.24
CA ALA A 142 0.81 4.36 -2.77
C ALA A 142 0.76 5.84 -3.17
N HIS A 143 0.37 6.13 -4.42
CA HIS A 143 0.17 7.49 -4.89
C HIS A 143 -0.87 8.26 -4.06
N ASP A 144 -2.06 7.70 -3.90
CA ASP A 144 -3.19 8.38 -3.25
C ASP A 144 -2.97 8.60 -1.75
N PHE A 145 -2.31 7.63 -1.09
CA PHE A 145 -1.91 7.75 0.32
C PHE A 145 -0.58 8.47 0.53
N ASN A 146 0.08 8.95 -0.54
CA ASN A 146 1.37 9.63 -0.51
C ASN A 146 2.47 8.81 0.21
N ILE A 147 2.52 7.53 -0.11
CA ILE A 147 3.53 6.59 0.36
C ILE A 147 4.60 6.45 -0.75
N PRO A 148 5.88 6.70 -0.46
CA PRO A 148 6.97 6.45 -1.41
C PRO A 148 6.94 5.01 -1.93
N VAL A 149 6.97 4.85 -3.25
CA VAL A 149 6.98 3.54 -3.92
C VAL A 149 8.24 3.38 -4.76
N PHE A 150 8.90 2.23 -4.58
CA PHE A 150 10.03 1.77 -5.36
C PHE A 150 9.62 0.53 -6.14
N VAL A 151 10.09 0.38 -7.37
CA VAL A 151 9.83 -0.80 -8.19
C VAL A 151 11.14 -1.47 -8.53
N PHE A 152 11.21 -2.78 -8.29
CA PHE A 152 12.28 -3.65 -8.71
C PHE A 152 11.70 -4.65 -9.70
N SER A 153 12.12 -4.60 -10.96
CA SER A 153 11.52 -5.40 -12.03
C SER A 153 12.57 -6.04 -12.92
N ASP A 154 12.21 -7.17 -13.50
CA ASP A 154 13.06 -7.83 -14.48
C ASP A 154 13.18 -7.04 -15.78
N GLY A 155 14.28 -7.28 -16.48
CA GLY A 155 14.65 -6.60 -17.73
C GLY A 155 13.89 -7.03 -18.97
N GLU A 156 12.84 -7.83 -18.84
CA GLU A 156 12.11 -8.32 -20.00
C GLU A 156 11.39 -7.18 -20.74
N ILE A 157 11.51 -7.16 -22.07
CA ILE A 157 10.99 -6.06 -22.91
C ILE A 157 9.48 -5.88 -22.75
N ASN A 158 8.73 -6.97 -22.55
CA ASN A 158 7.28 -6.89 -22.39
C ASN A 158 6.92 -6.38 -20.98
N THR A 159 7.55 -6.92 -19.94
CA THR A 159 7.35 -6.50 -18.55
C THR A 159 7.64 -5.02 -18.36
N THR A 160 8.79 -4.54 -18.83
CA THR A 160 9.20 -3.13 -18.74
C THR A 160 8.24 -2.19 -19.46
N LYS A 161 7.76 -2.56 -20.66
CA LYS A 161 6.73 -1.79 -21.39
C LYS A 161 5.42 -1.71 -20.64
N GLU A 162 4.97 -2.83 -20.06
CA GLU A 162 3.73 -2.84 -19.30
C GLU A 162 3.87 -2.08 -17.99
N LEU A 163 4.98 -2.24 -17.27
CA LEU A 163 5.30 -1.47 -16.07
C LEU A 163 5.24 0.03 -16.38
N LYS A 164 5.97 0.49 -17.39
CA LYS A 164 5.96 1.90 -17.81
C LYS A 164 4.55 2.42 -18.09
N LYS A 165 3.78 1.69 -18.90
CA LYS A 165 2.40 2.07 -19.23
C LYS A 165 1.52 2.20 -17.99
N ASN A 166 1.73 1.40 -16.96
CA ASN A 166 0.93 1.42 -15.74
C ASN A 166 1.42 2.45 -14.73
N TYR A 167 2.74 2.66 -14.65
CA TYR A 167 3.35 3.72 -13.87
C TYR A 167 2.97 5.11 -14.39
N ASP A 168 3.11 5.33 -15.71
CA ASP A 168 2.82 6.60 -16.36
C ASP A 168 1.35 7.03 -16.21
N LYS A 169 0.43 6.06 -16.12
CA LYS A 169 -1.00 6.34 -15.87
C LYS A 169 -1.28 6.93 -14.49
N ILE A 170 -0.42 6.67 -13.52
CA ILE A 170 -0.61 7.09 -12.12
C ILE A 170 0.25 8.30 -11.80
N PHE A 171 1.55 8.22 -12.14
CA PHE A 171 2.55 9.23 -11.78
C PHE A 171 2.87 10.22 -12.90
N GLY A 172 2.35 10.00 -14.12
CA GLY A 172 2.71 10.76 -15.31
C GLY A 172 3.94 10.21 -16.04
N GLU A 173 4.25 10.78 -17.22
CA GLU A 173 5.31 10.30 -18.10
C GLU A 173 6.67 10.23 -17.38
N THR A 174 7.22 9.02 -17.28
CA THR A 174 8.46 8.74 -16.55
C THR A 174 9.47 8.03 -17.45
N ASP A 175 10.74 8.43 -17.31
CA ASP A 175 11.86 7.65 -17.85
C ASP A 175 12.20 6.51 -16.88
N ILE A 176 11.69 5.31 -17.16
CA ILE A 176 11.86 4.13 -16.30
C ILE A 176 13.33 3.71 -16.16
N ASP A 177 14.18 4.04 -17.15
CA ASP A 177 15.58 3.63 -17.17
C ASP A 177 16.45 4.55 -16.30
N ASN A 178 16.00 5.77 -16.02
CA ASN A 178 16.72 6.79 -15.25
C ASN A 178 15.96 7.28 -14.01
N SER A 179 14.88 6.59 -13.63
CA SER A 179 14.08 6.98 -12.46
C SER A 179 14.74 6.49 -11.17
N PRO A 180 14.92 7.36 -10.15
CA PRO A 180 15.53 6.94 -8.88
C PRO A 180 14.67 5.93 -8.10
N ASN A 181 13.39 5.79 -8.48
CA ASN A 181 12.43 4.93 -7.81
C ASN A 181 12.18 3.62 -8.58
N ILE A 182 12.81 3.41 -9.73
CA ILE A 182 12.60 2.23 -10.57
C ILE A 182 13.96 1.62 -10.88
N THR A 183 14.14 0.37 -10.50
CA THR A 183 15.31 -0.44 -10.81
C THR A 183 14.89 -1.57 -11.72
N ILE A 184 15.47 -1.61 -12.92
CA ILE A 184 15.24 -2.67 -13.91
C ILE A 184 16.53 -3.47 -14.07
N LEU A 185 16.45 -4.80 -13.97
CA LEU A 185 17.61 -5.66 -14.21
C LEU A 185 17.98 -5.71 -15.71
N ASP A 186 19.27 -5.80 -16.03
CA ASP A 186 19.72 -5.82 -17.43
C ASP A 186 19.44 -7.19 -18.07
N ARG A 187 18.28 -7.32 -18.75
CA ARG A 187 17.87 -8.51 -19.53
C ARG A 187 18.09 -9.85 -18.83
N THR A 188 18.00 -9.83 -17.51
CA THR A 188 18.22 -10.97 -16.62
C THR A 188 16.99 -11.13 -15.76
N ASP A 189 16.66 -12.39 -15.53
CA ASP A 189 15.72 -12.82 -14.49
C ASP A 189 16.47 -12.74 -13.15
N PHE A 190 15.76 -12.40 -12.07
CA PHE A 190 16.32 -12.42 -10.73
C PHE A 190 16.65 -13.86 -10.27
N GLU A 191 15.98 -14.88 -10.82
CA GLU A 191 16.21 -16.31 -10.55
C GLU A 191 17.52 -16.88 -11.12
#